data_AF-A0A7W0VMW4-F1
#
_entry.id   AF-A0A7W0VMW4-F1
#
_cell.length_a   1.000
_cell.length_b   1.000
_cell.length_c   1.000
_cell.angle_alpha   90.00
_cell.angle_beta   90.00
_cell.angle_gamma   90.00
#
_symmetry.space_group_name_H-M   'P 1'
#
loop_
_entity.id
_entity.type
_entity.pdbx_description
1 polymer ?
#
loop_
_entity_poly.entity_id
_entity_poly.type
_entity_poly.pdbx_seq_one_letter_code
_entity_poly.pdbx_strand_id
1 'polypeptide(L)'
;MSIRMMSAAVLAAALVVAGGVASADMSRPVISAFKGQVVVSKQELPEGKNDKDTIAKIKAAKVAALTGEAQEDVTYWNFHYTAFLSKTGASKLKLEFYNGKQLAADKTLDGIDPKSAVLSGDISINEDEGLAKGKTYTVKLVNGSSVVASTSLTMK
;
A
#
# COMPACT_ATOMS: atom_id res chain seq x y z
N MET A 1 2.63 -15.94 -54.70
CA MET A 1 3.64 -15.15 -53.98
C MET A 1 3.02 -14.72 -52.66
N SER A 2 3.36 -15.41 -51.57
CA SER A 2 2.69 -15.30 -50.27
C SER A 2 3.07 -14.01 -49.53
N ILE A 3 2.08 -13.26 -49.08
CA ILE A 3 2.28 -12.11 -48.18
C ILE A 3 2.46 -12.68 -46.77
N ARG A 4 3.69 -12.62 -46.26
CA ARG A 4 4.02 -13.00 -44.89
C ARG A 4 3.45 -11.95 -43.94
N MET A 5 2.68 -12.43 -42.96
CA MET A 5 2.30 -11.69 -41.77
C MET A 5 3.55 -11.16 -41.07
N MET A 6 3.58 -9.87 -40.75
CA MET A 6 4.51 -9.31 -39.78
C MET A 6 3.70 -8.86 -38.57
N SER A 7 3.81 -9.65 -37.51
CA SER A 7 3.26 -9.38 -36.19
C SER A 7 3.80 -8.05 -35.66
N ALA A 8 2.90 -7.15 -35.28
CA ALA A 8 3.24 -5.97 -34.50
C ALA A 8 3.48 -6.40 -33.05
N ALA A 9 4.74 -6.43 -32.63
CA ALA A 9 5.10 -6.53 -31.21
C ALA A 9 4.80 -5.17 -30.56
N VAL A 10 3.70 -5.09 -29.80
CA VAL A 10 3.44 -3.95 -28.93
C VAL A 10 4.39 -4.10 -27.73
N LEU A 11 5.45 -3.28 -27.69
CA LEU A 11 6.21 -3.07 -26.46
C LEU A 11 5.27 -2.39 -25.45
N ALA A 12 4.65 -3.18 -24.58
CA ALA A 12 4.08 -2.67 -23.35
C ALA A 12 5.26 -2.30 -22.43
N ALA A 13 5.62 -1.01 -22.44
CA ALA A 13 6.50 -0.47 -21.42
C ALA A 13 5.74 -0.50 -20.08
N ALA A 14 5.98 -1.55 -19.28
CA ALA A 14 5.58 -1.55 -17.89
C ALA A 14 6.37 -0.44 -17.18
N LEU A 15 5.76 0.74 -17.05
CA LEU A 15 6.18 1.74 -16.09
C LEU A 15 6.01 1.10 -14.71
N VAL A 16 7.11 0.57 -14.17
CA VAL A 16 7.23 0.35 -12.73
C VAL A 16 7.30 1.74 -12.12
N VAL A 17 6.14 2.35 -11.91
CA VAL A 17 6.02 3.55 -11.08
C VAL A 17 6.40 3.07 -9.68
N ALA A 18 7.67 3.23 -9.31
CA ALA A 18 8.06 3.21 -7.92
C ALA A 18 7.29 4.36 -7.27
N GLY A 19 6.11 4.05 -6.71
CA GLY A 19 5.25 5.00 -6.02
C GLY A 19 6.07 5.68 -4.95
N GLY A 20 6.40 6.96 -5.16
CA GLY A 20 7.18 7.74 -4.22
C GLY A 20 6.46 7.75 -2.87
N VAL A 21 7.21 7.56 -1.79
CA VAL A 21 6.65 7.72 -0.44
C VAL A 21 6.56 9.21 -0.15
N ALA A 22 5.35 9.73 -0.02
CA ALA A 22 5.11 11.10 0.38
C ALA A 22 4.95 11.21 1.89
N SER A 23 5.33 12.36 2.45
CA SER A 23 4.93 12.74 3.81
C SER A 23 3.58 13.43 3.73
N ALA A 24 2.58 12.91 4.44
CA ALA A 24 1.28 13.59 4.55
C ALA A 24 1.29 14.55 5.75
N ASP A 25 0.88 15.80 5.54
CA ASP A 25 0.66 16.74 6.64
C ASP A 25 -0.67 16.39 7.34
N MET A 26 -0.64 16.22 8.65
CA MET A 26 -1.79 15.76 9.42
C MET A 26 -1.70 16.29 10.85
N SER A 27 -2.83 16.70 11.42
CA SER A 27 -2.85 17.21 12.79
C SER A 27 -2.45 16.13 13.81
N ARG A 28 -1.79 16.55 14.90
CA ARG A 28 -1.35 15.63 15.96
C ARG A 28 -2.48 14.78 16.54
N PRO A 29 -3.71 15.30 16.77
CA PRO A 29 -4.82 14.49 17.26
C PRO A 29 -5.24 13.39 16.27
N VAL A 30 -5.27 13.68 14.96
CA VAL A 30 -5.57 12.69 13.93
C VAL A 30 -4.45 11.63 13.87
N ILE A 31 -3.18 12.05 13.86
CA ILE A 31 -2.04 11.13 13.91
C ILE A 31 -2.15 10.20 15.13
N SER A 32 -2.47 10.75 16.30
CA SER A 32 -2.61 9.97 17.53
C SER A 32 -3.74 8.95 17.45
N ALA A 33 -4.83 9.24 16.73
CA ALA A 33 -5.97 8.34 16.60
C ALA A 33 -5.67 7.09 15.75
N PHE A 34 -4.71 7.19 14.82
CA PHE A 34 -4.33 6.09 13.92
C PHE A 34 -2.91 5.57 14.16
N LYS A 35 -2.18 6.10 15.15
CA LYS A 35 -0.79 5.74 15.44
C LYS A 35 -0.58 4.22 15.47
N GLY A 36 0.40 3.74 14.70
CA GLY A 36 0.71 2.33 14.53
C GLY A 36 -0.17 1.59 13.53
N GLN A 37 -1.02 2.28 12.76
CA GLN A 37 -1.89 1.67 11.76
C GLN A 37 -1.48 2.05 10.35
N VAL A 38 -1.66 1.10 9.43
CA VAL A 38 -1.77 1.38 8.00
C VAL A 38 -3.25 1.50 7.66
N VAL A 39 -3.65 2.66 7.13
CA VAL A 39 -4.96 2.85 6.54
C VAL A 39 -4.84 2.59 5.06
N VAL A 40 -5.62 1.65 4.54
CA VAL A 40 -5.71 1.39 3.10
C VAL A 40 -6.99 2.04 2.60
N SER A 41 -6.91 2.72 1.47
CA SER A 41 -8.02 3.45 0.85
C SER A 41 -7.90 3.40 -0.67
N LYS A 42 -8.95 3.82 -1.37
CA LYS A 42 -8.95 3.90 -2.85
C LYS A 42 -8.22 5.12 -3.39
N GLN A 43 -8.05 6.13 -2.55
CA GLN A 43 -7.46 7.42 -2.85
C GLN A 43 -6.85 8.00 -1.58
N GLU A 44 -6.26 9.17 -1.68
CA GLU A 44 -5.73 9.92 -0.54
C GLU A 44 -6.78 10.12 0.57
N LEU A 45 -6.32 10.20 1.82
CA LEU A 45 -7.23 10.29 2.95
C LEU A 45 -8.03 11.60 2.94
N PRO A 46 -9.35 11.53 3.17
CA PRO A 46 -10.19 12.72 3.15
C PRO A 46 -9.97 13.59 4.38
N GLU A 47 -9.95 14.90 4.17
CA GLU A 47 -9.92 15.89 5.25
C GLU A 47 -11.34 16.27 5.72
N GLY A 48 -11.44 16.53 7.01
CA GLY A 48 -12.63 17.02 7.67
C GLY A 48 -12.54 18.49 8.04
N LYS A 49 -13.68 19.06 8.41
CA LYS A 49 -13.74 20.45 8.91
C LYS A 49 -13.02 20.65 10.26
N ASN A 50 -12.75 19.55 10.97
CA ASN A 50 -11.99 19.49 12.22
C ASN A 50 -11.45 18.07 12.43
N ASP A 51 -10.62 17.86 13.45
CA ASP A 51 -9.99 16.57 13.73
C ASP A 51 -11.00 15.43 13.93
N LYS A 52 -12.11 15.69 14.62
CA LYS A 52 -13.15 14.69 14.87
C LYS A 52 -13.82 14.25 13.56
N ASP A 53 -14.16 15.20 12.69
CA ASP A 53 -14.72 14.94 11.37
C ASP A 53 -13.72 14.19 10.47
N THR A 54 -12.45 14.60 10.50
CA THR A 54 -11.35 13.94 9.75
C THR A 54 -11.19 12.49 10.17
N ILE A 55 -11.11 12.21 11.48
CA ILE A 55 -11.03 10.83 11.99
C ILE A 55 -12.22 9.99 11.54
N ALA A 56 -13.44 10.56 11.58
CA ALA A 56 -14.64 9.86 11.15
C ALA A 56 -14.60 9.53 9.64
N LYS A 57 -14.19 10.49 8.82
CA LYS A 57 -14.05 10.31 7.36
C LYS A 57 -12.96 9.31 7.00
N ILE A 58 -11.79 9.35 7.65
CA ILE A 58 -10.72 8.37 7.46
C ILE A 58 -11.22 6.97 7.80
N LYS A 59 -11.93 6.80 8.92
CA LYS A 59 -12.53 5.50 9.29
C LYS A 59 -13.53 5.00 8.25
N ALA A 60 -14.31 5.89 7.65
CA ALA A 60 -15.27 5.55 6.60
C ALA A 60 -14.59 5.22 5.26
N ALA A 61 -13.48 5.88 4.94
CA ALA A 61 -12.70 5.66 3.71
C ALA A 61 -11.81 4.40 3.79
N LYS A 62 -11.48 3.94 4.99
CA LYS A 62 -10.67 2.73 5.21
C LYS A 62 -11.35 1.52 4.57
N VAL A 63 -10.61 0.82 3.72
CA VAL A 63 -11.01 -0.48 3.18
C VAL A 63 -10.26 -1.60 3.89
N ALA A 64 -10.95 -2.72 4.09
CA ALA A 64 -10.36 -3.95 4.64
C ALA A 64 -10.20 -5.04 3.56
N ALA A 65 -10.65 -4.77 2.34
CA ALA A 65 -10.53 -5.69 1.22
C ALA A 65 -10.24 -4.92 -0.07
N LEU A 66 -9.38 -5.49 -0.91
CA LEU A 66 -9.03 -4.97 -2.23
C LEU A 66 -9.60 -5.88 -3.29
N THR A 67 -10.31 -5.32 -4.25
CA THR A 67 -10.72 -6.07 -5.44
C THR A 67 -9.55 -6.11 -6.40
N GLY A 68 -9.14 -7.31 -6.79
CA GLY A 68 -8.10 -7.51 -7.79
C GLY A 68 -8.60 -7.21 -9.20
N GLU A 69 -7.70 -6.69 -10.02
CA GLU A 69 -7.92 -6.41 -11.43
C GLU A 69 -7.10 -7.43 -12.23
N ALA A 70 -7.77 -8.16 -13.13
CA ALA A 70 -7.08 -9.09 -14.01
C ALA A 70 -6.33 -8.30 -15.08
N GLN A 71 -5.02 -8.53 -15.18
CA GLN A 71 -4.18 -8.02 -16.24
C GLN A 71 -3.45 -9.20 -16.87
N GLU A 72 -3.82 -9.51 -18.11
CA GLU A 72 -3.42 -10.76 -18.78
C GLU A 72 -3.88 -11.98 -17.95
N ASP A 73 -2.93 -12.81 -17.49
CA ASP A 73 -3.18 -14.03 -16.72
C ASP A 73 -2.92 -13.86 -15.21
N VAL A 74 -2.67 -12.63 -14.73
CA VAL A 74 -2.29 -12.35 -13.34
C VAL A 74 -3.24 -11.33 -12.71
N THR A 75 -3.68 -11.58 -11.48
CA THR A 75 -4.46 -10.60 -10.71
C THR A 75 -3.54 -9.59 -10.02
N TYR A 76 -3.80 -8.31 -10.22
CA TYR A 76 -3.12 -7.19 -9.55
C TYR A 76 -4.03 -6.56 -8.50
N TRP A 77 -3.46 -6.18 -7.37
CA TRP A 77 -4.11 -5.34 -6.36
C TRP A 77 -3.39 -4.01 -6.27
N ASN A 78 -4.09 -2.97 -6.72
CA ASN A 78 -3.64 -1.59 -6.65
C ASN A 78 -4.36 -0.88 -5.50
N PHE A 79 -3.62 -0.19 -4.64
CA PHE A 79 -4.22 0.54 -3.52
C PHE A 79 -3.37 1.70 -3.05
N HIS A 80 -4.07 2.71 -2.53
CA HIS A 80 -3.45 3.79 -1.78
C HIS A 80 -3.31 3.38 -0.31
N TYR A 81 -2.17 3.70 0.30
CA TYR A 81 -1.97 3.52 1.73
C TYR A 81 -1.60 4.84 2.40
N THR A 82 -1.95 4.96 3.67
CA THR A 82 -1.41 5.97 4.57
C THR A 82 -1.02 5.30 5.88
N ALA A 83 0.26 5.27 6.18
CA ALA A 83 0.84 4.67 7.37
C ALA A 83 1.09 5.75 8.44
N PHE A 84 0.46 5.58 9.60
CA PHE A 84 0.69 6.41 10.78
C PHE A 84 1.72 5.70 11.66
N LEU A 85 2.96 6.17 11.64
CA LEU A 85 4.07 5.48 12.27
C LEU A 85 4.02 5.56 13.79
N SER A 86 4.18 4.42 14.46
CA SER A 86 4.36 4.40 15.92
C SER A 86 5.74 4.91 16.35
N LYS A 87 6.74 4.79 15.47
CA LYS A 87 8.12 5.27 15.63
C LYS A 87 8.63 5.86 14.31
N THR A 88 9.29 7.02 14.38
CA THR A 88 9.97 7.66 13.24
C THR A 88 11.47 7.35 13.27
N GLY A 89 12.22 7.85 12.29
CA GLY A 89 13.69 7.74 12.21
C GLY A 89 14.21 6.80 11.13
N ALA A 90 13.33 6.18 10.34
CA ALA A 90 13.71 5.31 9.24
C ALA A 90 13.78 6.09 7.92
N SER A 91 14.84 5.90 7.14
CA SER A 91 14.93 6.37 5.75
C SER A 91 14.45 5.32 4.73
N LYS A 92 14.22 4.09 5.21
CA LYS A 92 13.80 2.93 4.44
C LYS A 92 12.93 2.03 5.32
N LEU A 93 11.83 1.53 4.77
CA LEU A 93 10.92 0.59 5.42
C LEU A 93 10.59 -0.55 4.45
N LYS A 94 10.02 -1.64 4.97
CA LYS A 94 9.41 -2.70 4.15
C LYS A 94 7.95 -2.88 4.50
N LEU A 95 7.10 -2.95 3.48
CA LEU A 95 5.71 -3.35 3.60
C LEU A 95 5.62 -4.86 3.33
N GLU A 96 5.46 -5.64 4.41
CA GLU A 96 5.48 -7.09 4.41
C GLU A 96 4.06 -7.66 4.51
N PHE A 97 3.73 -8.64 3.68
CA PHE A 97 2.43 -9.32 3.64
C PHE A 97 2.57 -10.71 4.24
N TYR A 98 1.94 -10.95 5.39
CA TYR A 98 1.99 -12.24 6.09
C TYR A 98 0.69 -13.02 5.94
N ASN A 99 0.80 -14.28 5.51
CA ASN A 99 -0.26 -15.27 5.61
C ASN A 99 -0.04 -16.12 6.87
N GLY A 100 -0.67 -15.71 7.98
CA GLY A 100 -0.39 -16.27 9.29
C GLY A 100 1.06 -15.96 9.73
N LYS A 101 1.91 -17.00 9.78
CA LYS A 101 3.33 -16.88 10.17
C LYS A 101 4.29 -16.76 8.98
N GLN A 102 3.83 -17.07 7.77
CA GLN A 102 4.66 -17.08 6.58
C GLN A 102 4.63 -15.70 5.91
N LEU A 103 5.81 -15.18 5.58
CA LEU A 103 5.93 -14.03 4.69
C LEU A 103 5.56 -14.48 3.27
N ALA A 104 4.55 -13.84 2.69
CA ALA A 104 4.06 -14.14 1.35
C ALA A 104 4.73 -13.23 0.31
N ALA A 105 4.84 -11.93 0.61
CA ALA A 105 5.41 -10.93 -0.28
C ALA A 105 5.94 -9.73 0.52
N ASP A 106 6.84 -8.93 -0.06
CA ASP A 106 7.24 -7.63 0.50
C ASP A 106 7.50 -6.57 -0.58
N LYS A 107 7.26 -5.30 -0.22
CA LYS A 107 7.65 -4.13 -1.01
C LYS A 107 8.59 -3.27 -0.19
N THR A 108 9.69 -2.86 -0.80
CA THR A 108 10.60 -1.92 -0.17
C THR A 108 10.13 -0.48 -0.43
N LEU A 109 10.10 0.31 0.63
CA LEU A 109 9.76 1.73 0.61
C LEU A 109 11.04 2.53 0.92
N ASP A 110 11.54 3.25 -0.07
CA ASP A 110 12.75 4.07 0.01
C ASP A 110 12.42 5.56 -0.06
N GLY A 111 13.40 6.42 0.24
CA GLY A 111 13.24 7.89 0.14
C GLY A 111 12.37 8.51 1.23
N ILE A 112 12.18 7.81 2.35
CA ILE A 112 11.37 8.27 3.48
C ILE A 112 12.09 9.38 4.21
N ASP A 113 11.42 10.50 4.50
CA ASP A 113 11.91 11.48 5.47
C ASP A 113 11.87 10.85 6.88
N PRO A 114 13.02 10.66 7.55
CA PRO A 114 13.07 10.06 8.88
C PRO A 114 12.28 10.83 9.94
N LYS A 115 11.91 12.10 9.69
CA LYS A 115 11.10 12.90 10.62
C LYS A 115 9.59 12.71 10.42
N SER A 116 9.16 12.15 9.29
CA SER A 116 7.74 11.98 8.98
C SER A 116 7.10 10.93 9.87
N ALA A 117 6.01 11.33 10.53
CA ALA A 117 5.17 10.43 11.32
C ALA A 117 4.02 9.82 10.50
N VAL A 118 3.75 10.37 9.32
CA VAL A 118 2.72 9.88 8.40
C VAL A 118 3.35 9.73 7.02
N LEU A 119 3.19 8.56 6.43
CA LEU A 119 3.66 8.23 5.08
C LEU A 119 2.47 7.85 4.23
N SER A 120 2.43 8.28 2.98
CA SER A 120 1.43 7.83 2.02
C SER A 120 2.05 7.46 0.69
N GLY A 121 1.31 6.70 -0.10
CA GLY A 121 1.72 6.32 -1.45
C GLY A 121 0.82 5.23 -2.02
N ASP A 122 1.15 4.82 -3.23
CA ASP A 122 0.43 3.78 -3.95
C ASP A 122 1.27 2.51 -4.03
N ILE A 123 0.61 1.37 -3.87
CA ILE A 123 1.21 0.05 -3.99
C ILE A 123 0.48 -0.70 -5.09
N SER A 124 1.27 -1.31 -5.97
CA SER A 124 0.83 -2.34 -6.90
C SER A 124 1.54 -3.64 -6.55
N ILE A 125 0.77 -4.70 -6.33
CA ILE A 125 1.26 -6.03 -5.98
C ILE A 125 0.36 -7.09 -6.63
N ASN A 126 0.92 -8.23 -7.02
CA ASN A 126 0.18 -9.21 -7.82
C ASN A 126 0.33 -10.65 -7.29
N GLU A 127 -0.31 -11.61 -7.97
CA GLU A 127 -0.27 -13.03 -7.58
C GLU A 127 1.11 -13.68 -7.71
N ASP A 128 1.91 -13.29 -8.71
CA ASP A 128 3.26 -13.83 -8.91
C ASP A 128 4.22 -13.47 -7.75
N GLU A 129 3.92 -12.40 -7.02
CA GLU A 129 4.66 -12.00 -5.83
C GLU A 129 4.30 -12.85 -4.59
N GLY A 130 3.39 -13.82 -4.70
CA GLY A 130 3.02 -14.75 -3.62
C GLY A 130 1.71 -14.42 -2.92
N LEU A 131 0.97 -13.40 -3.39
CA LEU A 131 -0.40 -13.14 -2.95
C LEU A 131 -1.39 -14.06 -3.68
N ALA A 132 -2.56 -14.26 -3.08
CA ALA A 132 -3.60 -15.10 -3.65
C ALA A 132 -4.99 -14.53 -3.38
N LYS A 133 -5.85 -14.62 -4.39
CA LYS A 133 -7.26 -14.22 -4.29
C LYS A 133 -8.00 -15.00 -3.20
N GLY A 134 -8.90 -14.31 -2.51
CA GLY A 134 -9.68 -14.82 -1.38
C GLY A 134 -8.91 -14.96 -0.07
N LYS A 135 -7.63 -14.56 0.01
CA LYS A 135 -6.82 -14.66 1.23
C LYS A 135 -6.74 -13.33 1.98
N THR A 136 -6.65 -13.42 3.30
CA THR A 136 -6.43 -12.28 4.18
C THR A 136 -5.01 -12.28 4.69
N TYR A 137 -4.33 -11.14 4.54
CA TYR A 137 -2.94 -10.95 4.94
C TYR A 137 -2.86 -9.96 6.11
N THR A 138 -1.95 -10.24 7.04
CA THR A 138 -1.48 -9.21 7.98
C THR A 138 -0.40 -8.41 7.28
N VAL A 139 -0.69 -7.16 6.97
CA VAL A 139 0.26 -6.25 6.33
C VAL A 139 0.98 -5.48 7.42
N LYS A 140 2.32 -5.55 7.43
CA LYS A 140 3.18 -4.90 8.42
C LYS A 140 4.13 -3.96 7.71
N LEU A 141 4.22 -2.74 8.22
CA LEU A 141 5.29 -1.83 7.85
C LEU A 141 6.41 -1.97 8.89
N VAL A 142 7.61 -2.35 8.45
CA VAL A 142 8.72 -2.69 9.35
C VAL A 142 9.96 -1.84 9.09
N ASN A 143 10.66 -1.52 10.18
CA ASN A 143 12.02 -1.02 10.20
C ASN A 143 12.92 -2.10 10.82
N GLY A 144 13.64 -2.84 9.98
CA GLY A 144 14.34 -4.05 10.42
C GLY A 144 13.35 -5.04 11.03
N SER A 145 13.57 -5.44 12.29
CA SER A 145 12.67 -6.34 13.02
C SER A 145 11.50 -5.64 13.72
N SER A 146 11.47 -4.29 13.73
CA SER A 146 10.45 -3.52 14.44
C SER A 146 9.26 -3.22 13.54
N VAL A 147 8.08 -3.68 13.93
CA VAL A 147 6.81 -3.27 13.31
C VAL A 147 6.49 -1.84 13.74
N VAL A 148 6.36 -0.93 12.77
CA VAL A 148 6.05 0.48 13.02
C VAL A 148 4.61 0.85 12.69
N ALA A 149 3.95 0.09 11.81
CA ALA A 149 2.52 0.16 11.57
C ALA A 149 1.98 -1.18 11.03
N SER A 150 0.68 -1.46 11.16
CA SER A 150 0.08 -2.66 10.57
C SER A 150 -1.40 -2.53 10.22
N THR A 151 -1.91 -3.46 9.42
CA THR A 151 -3.33 -3.65 9.13
C THR A 151 -3.62 -5.09 8.71
N SER A 152 -4.89 -5.44 8.59
CA SER A 152 -5.36 -6.70 7.97
C SER A 152 -6.07 -6.37 6.67
N LEU A 153 -5.77 -7.11 5.61
CA LEU A 153 -6.24 -6.82 4.26
C LEU A 153 -6.60 -8.10 3.51
N THR A 154 -7.82 -8.18 3.01
CA THR A 154 -8.29 -9.29 2.19
C THR A 154 -8.11 -8.99 0.70
N MET A 155 -7.42 -9.87 -0.01
CA MET A 155 -7.28 -9.83 -1.47
C MET A 155 -8.50 -10.52 -2.08
N LYS A 156 -9.39 -9.78 -2.72
CA LYS A 156 -10.63 -10.27 -3.33
C LYS A 156 -10.53 -10.41 -4.84
#